data_AF-A0A2N6PEP9-F1
#
_entry.id   AF-A0A2N6PEP9-F1
#
_cell.length_a   1.000
_cell.length_b   1.000
_cell.length_c   1.000
_cell.angle_alpha   90.00
_cell.angle_beta   90.00
_cell.angle_gamma   90.00
#
_symmetry.space_group_name_H-M   'P 1'
#
loop_
_entity.id
_entity.type
_entity.pdbx_description
1 polymer ?
#
loop_
_entity_poly.entity_id
_entity_poly.type
_entity_poly.pdbx_seq_one_letter_code
_entity_poly.pdbx_strand_id
1 'polypeptide(L)'
;MNRRTTYPALALTAAAVLGLSACGAKEYDGKLLLENNEPSHDMGSGSHSRDTIKVKCEEKGGVITATVTESKTGNTFTTTQPEGGTGWAGGTLVYNEGNGEEFTWEVKDGIETEEDVQNAHSSNTSVFTGENQEGTPLFWMEDGTFNWVLGGQLIQHTTRSEKGHVSVALRGGVDCSNGGE
;
A
#
# COMPACT_ATOMS: atom_id res chain seq x y z
N MET A 1 0.90 -72.42 38.76
CA MET A 1 -0.52 -72.10 38.47
C MET A 1 -0.54 -70.64 37.98
N ASN A 2 -0.69 -70.39 36.67
CA ASN A 2 -1.95 -69.92 36.00
C ASN A 2 -2.53 -68.67 36.71
N ARG A 3 -2.76 -67.49 36.11
CA ARG A 3 -2.96 -67.04 34.72
C ARG A 3 -2.74 -65.51 34.57
N ARG A 4 -2.40 -65.14 33.33
CA ARG A 4 -2.45 -63.85 32.59
C ARG A 4 -3.48 -62.80 33.04
N THR A 5 -3.19 -61.51 32.82
CA THR A 5 -3.91 -60.63 31.85
C THR A 5 -3.03 -59.44 31.44
N THR A 6 -2.96 -59.20 30.13
CA THR A 6 -2.21 -58.16 29.39
C THR A 6 -3.05 -56.89 29.26
N TYR A 7 -2.46 -55.68 29.13
CA TYR A 7 -2.45 -54.83 27.92
C TYR A 7 -1.68 -53.51 28.16
N PRO A 8 -1.04 -52.95 27.11
CA PRO A 8 -0.09 -51.84 27.20
C PRO A 8 -0.75 -50.48 26.93
N ALA A 9 -0.13 -49.39 27.38
CA ALA A 9 -0.38 -48.06 26.84
C ALA A 9 0.94 -47.45 26.37
N LEU A 10 1.16 -47.50 25.05
CA LEU A 10 2.06 -46.58 24.36
C LEU A 10 1.58 -45.15 24.64
N ALA A 11 2.43 -44.31 25.22
CA ALA A 11 2.32 -42.87 25.08
C ALA A 11 3.49 -42.41 24.20
N LEU A 12 3.21 -42.37 22.90
CA LEU A 12 3.98 -41.65 21.90
C LEU A 12 3.78 -40.15 22.20
N THR A 13 4.69 -39.51 22.94
CA THR A 13 4.73 -38.03 22.95
C THR A 13 5.47 -37.59 21.69
N ALA A 14 4.66 -37.24 20.70
CA ALA A 14 5.07 -36.63 19.45
C ALA A 14 5.88 -35.36 19.71
N ALA A 15 6.98 -35.24 18.96
CA ALA A 15 7.72 -34.01 18.81
C ALA A 15 6.83 -32.96 18.12
N ALA A 16 6.46 -31.91 18.85
CA ALA A 16 6.03 -30.67 18.25
C ALA A 16 7.25 -29.76 18.13
N VAL A 17 7.99 -29.91 17.03
CA VAL A 17 8.88 -28.85 16.55
C VAL A 17 7.95 -27.74 16.07
N LEU A 18 7.64 -26.79 16.95
CA LEU A 18 7.15 -25.49 16.54
C LEU A 18 8.33 -24.81 15.84
N GLY A 19 8.44 -25.05 14.53
CA GLY A 19 9.22 -24.20 13.67
C GLY A 19 8.59 -22.82 13.73
N LEU A 20 9.14 -21.95 14.58
CA LEU A 20 8.99 -20.52 14.40
C LEU A 20 9.57 -20.22 13.02
N SER A 21 8.69 -20.13 12.02
CA SER A 21 9.03 -19.56 10.72
C SER A 21 9.68 -18.22 11.00
N ALA A 22 10.95 -18.10 10.62
CA ALA A 22 11.65 -16.83 10.61
C ALA A 22 10.79 -15.83 9.83
N CYS A 23 10.11 -14.94 10.55
CA CYS A 23 9.25 -13.91 9.99
C CYS A 23 10.17 -12.78 9.50
N GLY A 24 10.95 -13.07 8.46
CA GLY A 24 11.75 -12.10 7.76
C GLY A 24 10.86 -11.33 6.79
N ALA A 25 11.02 -10.01 6.73
CA ALA A 25 10.47 -9.22 5.65
C ALA A 25 11.15 -9.64 4.33
N LYS A 26 10.35 -9.84 3.28
CA LYS A 26 10.86 -10.13 1.92
C LYS A 26 10.76 -8.87 1.08
N GLU A 27 11.90 -8.30 0.71
CA GLU A 27 11.96 -7.18 -0.23
C GLU A 27 12.11 -7.68 -1.68
N TYR A 28 11.42 -7.02 -2.62
CA TYR A 28 11.51 -7.30 -4.05
C TYR A 28 11.15 -6.06 -4.88
N ASP A 29 11.53 -6.07 -6.16
CA ASP A 29 11.20 -4.98 -7.08
C ASP A 29 9.73 -5.09 -7.53
N GLY A 30 9.00 -3.98 -7.42
CA GLY A 30 7.65 -3.85 -7.96
C GLY A 30 7.64 -3.39 -9.41
N LYS A 31 6.50 -3.51 -10.08
CA LYS A 31 6.31 -3.05 -11.45
C LYS A 31 5.28 -1.92 -11.49
N LEU A 32 5.53 -0.89 -12.28
CA LEU A 32 4.50 0.10 -12.58
C LEU A 32 3.58 -0.45 -13.67
N LEU A 33 2.27 -0.45 -13.39
CA LEU A 33 1.22 -0.76 -14.35
C LEU A 33 0.77 0.54 -15.00
N LEU A 34 1.12 0.76 -16.27
CA LEU A 34 0.87 2.03 -16.94
C LEU A 34 -0.43 1.98 -17.76
N GLU A 35 -1.31 2.97 -17.61
CA GLU A 35 -2.35 3.23 -18.59
C GLU A 35 -1.83 4.16 -19.72
N ASN A 36 -2.10 3.78 -20.97
CA ASN A 36 -2.01 4.59 -22.20
C ASN A 36 -0.80 5.54 -22.40
N ASN A 37 0.42 5.11 -22.04
CA ASN A 37 1.67 5.81 -22.43
C ASN A 37 1.72 7.31 -22.06
N GLU A 38 0.89 7.78 -21.13
CA GLU A 38 0.82 9.20 -20.83
C GLU A 38 2.02 9.67 -19.98
N PRO A 39 2.55 10.88 -20.23
CA PRO A 39 3.84 11.31 -19.73
C PRO A 39 3.83 11.99 -18.33
N SER A 40 2.66 12.25 -17.74
CA SER A 40 2.59 13.08 -16.51
C SER A 40 2.45 12.24 -15.24
N HIS A 41 3.42 12.40 -14.35
CA HIS A 41 3.40 11.98 -12.96
C HIS A 41 3.75 13.19 -12.08
N ASP A 42 3.04 13.36 -10.95
CA ASP A 42 3.45 14.31 -9.91
C ASP A 42 3.85 13.55 -8.64
N MET A 43 5.00 13.85 -8.06
CA MET A 43 5.32 13.51 -6.66
C MET A 43 6.02 14.70 -6.04
N GLY A 44 5.27 15.48 -5.26
CA GLY A 44 5.78 16.72 -4.67
C GLY A 44 5.14 17.94 -5.33
N SER A 45 5.91 18.68 -6.13
CA SER A 45 5.44 19.91 -6.78
C SER A 45 6.00 20.03 -8.20
N GLY A 46 5.24 19.54 -9.18
CA GLY A 46 5.63 19.57 -10.59
C GLY A 46 5.51 18.21 -11.27
N SER A 47 5.58 18.21 -12.60
CA SER A 47 5.48 16.99 -13.40
C SER A 47 6.86 16.45 -13.75
N HIS A 48 7.08 15.17 -13.45
CA HIS A 48 8.34 14.48 -13.65
C HIS A 48 8.19 13.34 -14.66
N SER A 49 9.30 12.97 -15.33
CA SER A 49 9.30 11.84 -16.27
C SER A 49 9.20 10.52 -15.52
N ARG A 50 8.40 9.58 -16.04
CA ARG A 50 8.15 8.28 -15.42
C ARG A 50 9.38 7.38 -15.33
N ASP A 51 10.36 7.55 -16.22
CA ASP A 51 11.61 6.79 -16.21
C ASP A 51 12.44 7.01 -14.94
N THR A 52 12.06 8.00 -14.12
CA THR A 52 12.70 8.28 -12.85
C THR A 52 12.06 7.53 -11.67
N ILE A 53 10.94 6.83 -11.88
CA ILE A 53 10.20 6.15 -10.83
C ILE A 53 10.70 4.72 -10.64
N LYS A 54 10.94 4.36 -9.38
CA LYS A 54 11.26 3.01 -8.94
C LYS A 54 10.25 2.56 -7.91
N VAL A 55 9.92 1.28 -7.92
CA VAL A 55 9.00 0.68 -6.96
C VAL A 55 9.72 -0.44 -6.24
N LYS A 56 9.70 -0.40 -4.92
CA LYS A 56 10.10 -1.50 -4.06
C LYS A 56 8.89 -1.96 -3.28
N CYS A 57 8.77 -3.27 -3.13
CA CYS A 57 7.73 -3.89 -2.32
C CYS A 57 8.39 -4.68 -1.20
N GLU A 58 7.79 -4.65 -0.02
CA GLU A 58 8.17 -5.45 1.14
C GLU A 58 6.95 -6.25 1.57
N GLU A 59 7.09 -7.57 1.72
CA GLU A 59 6.06 -8.40 2.34
C GLU A 59 6.50 -8.85 3.73
N LYS A 60 5.66 -8.58 4.73
CA LYS A 60 5.91 -8.96 6.12
C LYS A 60 4.62 -9.44 6.76
N GLY A 61 4.61 -10.71 7.17
CA GLY A 61 3.45 -11.31 7.82
C GLY A 61 2.22 -11.39 6.91
N GLY A 62 2.41 -11.48 5.59
CA GLY A 62 1.32 -11.51 4.60
C GLY A 62 0.72 -10.14 4.27
N VAL A 63 1.32 -9.05 4.76
CA VAL A 63 0.96 -7.68 4.41
C VAL A 63 2.04 -7.10 3.51
N ILE A 64 1.63 -6.49 2.40
CA ILE A 64 2.53 -5.89 1.42
C ILE A 64 2.58 -4.37 1.64
N THR A 65 3.79 -3.83 1.73
CA THR A 65 4.08 -2.38 1.69
C THR A 65 4.78 -2.06 0.38
N ALA A 66 4.28 -1.06 -0.35
CA ALA A 66 4.93 -0.55 -1.55
C ALA A 66 5.52 0.84 -1.30
N THR A 67 6.77 1.01 -1.69
CA THR A 67 7.49 2.27 -1.68
C THR A 67 7.83 2.69 -3.10
N VAL A 68 7.20 3.76 -3.55
CA VAL A 68 7.46 4.41 -4.83
C VAL A 68 8.46 5.54 -4.62
N THR A 69 9.55 5.54 -5.36
CA THR A 69 10.63 6.52 -5.25
C THR A 69 10.85 7.25 -6.56
N GLU A 70 10.87 8.58 -6.51
CA GLU A 70 11.28 9.40 -7.64
C GLU A 70 12.79 9.71 -7.56
N SER A 71 13.57 9.16 -8.48
CA SER A 71 15.03 9.20 -8.42
C SER A 71 15.68 10.57 -8.63
N LYS A 72 14.98 11.54 -9.23
CA LYS A 72 15.53 12.91 -9.41
C LYS A 72 15.48 13.73 -8.13
N THR A 73 14.37 13.64 -7.43
CA THR A 73 14.05 14.45 -6.24
C THR A 73 14.35 13.69 -4.95
N GLY A 74 14.38 12.36 -5.03
CA GLY A 74 14.41 11.48 -3.87
C GLY A 74 13.07 11.39 -3.15
N ASN A 75 12.00 12.01 -3.64
CA ASN A 75 10.67 11.92 -3.03
C ASN A 75 10.25 10.45 -2.95
N THR A 76 9.65 10.04 -1.83
CA THR A 76 9.19 8.66 -1.64
C THR A 76 7.75 8.64 -1.15
N PHE A 77 6.89 7.92 -1.86
CA PHE A 77 5.53 7.65 -1.41
C PHE A 77 5.41 6.19 -0.99
N THR A 78 4.91 5.95 0.21
CA THR A 78 4.75 4.62 0.79
C THR A 78 3.28 4.35 1.05
N THR A 79 2.77 3.20 0.62
CA THR A 79 1.41 2.72 0.94
C THR A 79 1.48 1.26 1.39
N THR A 80 0.56 0.86 2.26
CA THR A 80 0.50 -0.50 2.80
C THR A 80 -0.87 -1.09 2.54
N GLN A 81 -0.86 -2.35 2.11
CA GLN A 81 -2.05 -3.15 1.88
C GLN A 81 -2.87 -3.25 3.18
N PRO A 82 -4.18 -3.01 3.14
CA PRO A 82 -5.04 -3.17 4.32
C PRO A 82 -5.01 -4.59 4.88
N GLU A 83 -5.28 -4.70 6.19
CA GLU A 83 -5.50 -6.00 6.82
C GLU A 83 -6.68 -6.71 6.13
N GLY A 84 -6.44 -7.93 5.62
CA GLY A 84 -7.41 -8.66 4.78
C GLY A 84 -7.07 -8.65 3.28
N GLY A 85 -6.01 -7.96 2.86
CA GLY A 85 -5.42 -8.05 1.53
C GLY A 85 -6.09 -7.17 0.47
N THR A 86 -7.33 -6.76 0.65
CA THR A 86 -8.04 -5.87 -0.27
C THR A 86 -8.72 -4.72 0.47
N GLY A 87 -8.74 -3.53 -0.16
CA GLY A 87 -9.46 -2.38 0.37
C GLY A 87 -8.77 -1.05 0.10
N TRP A 88 -9.37 0.01 0.62
CA TRP A 88 -8.87 1.38 0.52
C TRP A 88 -7.71 1.63 1.46
N ALA A 89 -6.63 2.19 0.94
CA ALA A 89 -5.48 2.64 1.72
C ALA A 89 -5.08 4.05 1.31
N GLY A 90 -4.50 4.77 2.26
CA GLY A 90 -3.80 6.01 1.96
C GLY A 90 -2.32 5.75 1.76
N GLY A 91 -1.49 6.63 2.27
CA GLY A 91 -0.04 6.48 2.22
C GLY A 91 0.68 7.68 2.79
N THR A 92 2.00 7.63 2.79
CA THR A 92 2.87 8.69 3.30
C THR A 92 3.86 9.10 2.22
N LEU A 93 3.86 10.39 1.88
CA LEU A 93 4.88 11.00 1.05
C LEU A 93 5.94 11.66 1.93
N VAL A 94 7.20 11.30 1.72
CA VAL A 94 8.37 12.05 2.17
C VAL A 94 8.80 12.97 1.03
N TYR A 95 8.66 14.28 1.24
CA TYR A 95 8.97 15.32 0.26
C TYR A 95 10.38 15.89 0.49
N ASN A 96 11.36 15.35 -0.23
CA ASN A 96 12.78 15.61 -0.07
C ASN A 96 13.27 16.90 -0.77
N GLU A 97 12.53 17.45 -1.74
CA GLU A 97 12.91 18.73 -2.37
C GLU A 97 12.74 19.94 -1.44
N GLY A 98 11.84 19.87 -0.45
CA GLY A 98 11.52 20.99 0.42
C GLY A 98 12.32 21.04 1.72
N ASN A 99 12.54 19.88 2.35
CA ASN A 99 13.03 19.71 3.73
C ASN A 99 12.93 18.26 4.27
N GLY A 100 12.45 17.29 3.49
CA GLY A 100 12.14 15.94 4.01
C GLY A 100 10.84 15.90 4.83
N GLU A 101 9.91 16.84 4.56
CA GLU A 101 8.60 16.90 5.23
C GLU A 101 7.73 15.70 4.84
N GLU A 102 7.02 15.14 5.82
CA GLU A 102 6.15 13.98 5.63
C GLU A 102 4.68 14.39 5.56
N PHE A 103 3.96 13.81 4.61
CA PHE A 103 2.52 14.01 4.41
C PHE A 103 1.84 12.64 4.39
N THR A 104 0.98 12.36 5.38
CA THR A 104 0.29 11.08 5.52
C THR A 104 -1.19 11.25 5.26
N TRP A 105 -1.71 10.58 4.25
CA TRP A 105 -3.14 10.41 3.99
C TRP A 105 -3.62 9.17 4.73
N GLU A 106 -4.49 9.32 5.71
CA GLU A 106 -5.18 8.20 6.36
C GLU A 106 -6.63 8.18 5.90
N VAL A 107 -7.13 7.01 5.50
CA VAL A 107 -8.52 6.86 5.05
C VAL A 107 -9.44 6.95 6.27
N LYS A 108 -10.54 7.70 6.14
CA LYS A 108 -11.53 7.80 7.23
C LYS A 108 -12.22 6.46 7.46
N ASP A 109 -12.56 6.21 8.72
CA ASP A 109 -13.48 5.15 9.10
C ASP A 109 -14.80 5.27 8.31
N GLY A 110 -15.28 4.15 7.79
CA GLY A 110 -16.51 4.06 6.99
C GLY A 110 -16.33 4.27 5.48
N ILE A 111 -15.10 4.49 4.99
CA ILE A 111 -14.80 4.41 3.54
C ILE A 111 -14.38 2.97 3.22
N GLU A 112 -15.34 2.13 2.86
CA GLU A 112 -15.11 0.70 2.61
C GLU A 112 -15.35 0.30 1.15
N THR A 113 -16.23 1.03 0.48
CA THR A 113 -16.67 0.74 -0.89
C THR A 113 -16.34 1.89 -1.83
N GLU A 114 -16.36 1.61 -3.14
CA GLU A 114 -16.29 2.66 -4.15
C GLU A 114 -17.45 3.66 -4.02
N GLU A 115 -18.64 3.20 -3.62
CA GLU A 115 -19.80 4.08 -3.40
C GLU A 115 -19.52 5.09 -2.27
N ASP A 116 -18.84 4.70 -1.19
CA ASP A 116 -18.48 5.61 -0.10
C ASP A 116 -17.52 6.71 -0.59
N VAL A 117 -16.53 6.34 -1.41
CA VAL A 117 -15.59 7.28 -2.04
C VAL A 117 -16.34 8.25 -2.95
N GLN A 118 -17.20 7.72 -3.83
CA GLN A 118 -18.01 8.53 -4.76
C GLN A 118 -19.00 9.46 -4.02
N ASN A 119 -19.62 8.98 -2.95
CA ASN A 119 -20.53 9.77 -2.12
C ASN A 119 -19.79 10.90 -1.41
N ALA A 120 -18.59 10.62 -0.90
CA ALA A 120 -17.75 11.63 -0.27
C ALA A 120 -17.36 12.74 -1.28
N HIS A 121 -16.93 12.36 -2.48
CA HIS A 121 -16.64 13.31 -3.55
C HIS A 121 -17.87 14.11 -3.99
N SER A 122 -19.01 13.45 -4.19
CA SER A 122 -20.28 14.11 -4.58
C SER A 122 -20.79 15.09 -3.53
N SER A 123 -20.46 14.85 -2.25
CA SER A 123 -20.83 15.71 -1.13
C SER A 123 -19.76 16.76 -0.78
N ASN A 124 -18.67 16.85 -1.56
CA ASN A 124 -17.50 17.69 -1.26
C ASN A 124 -16.92 17.45 0.14
N THR A 125 -16.98 16.22 0.63
CA THR A 125 -16.37 15.80 1.89
C THR A 125 -15.11 15.00 1.62
N SER A 126 -14.07 15.21 2.43
CA SER A 126 -12.84 14.44 2.29
C SER A 126 -13.04 12.97 2.71
N VAL A 127 -12.37 12.07 1.98
CA VAL A 127 -12.20 10.64 2.28
C VAL A 127 -11.02 10.38 3.23
N PHE A 128 -10.22 11.42 3.54
CA PHE A 128 -9.05 11.33 4.42
C PHE A 128 -9.25 12.05 5.74
N THR A 129 -8.60 11.59 6.81
CA THR A 129 -8.73 12.17 8.16
C THR A 129 -8.26 13.62 8.23
N GLY A 130 -7.25 13.99 7.43
CA GLY A 130 -6.73 15.36 7.37
C GLY A 130 -7.68 16.32 6.67
N GLU A 131 -8.05 17.41 7.33
CA GLU A 131 -9.00 18.41 6.80
C GLU A 131 -8.51 19.15 5.56
N ASN A 132 -7.20 19.17 5.31
CA ASN A 132 -6.57 19.79 4.14
C ASN A 132 -6.16 18.77 3.04
N GLN A 133 -6.64 17.53 3.16
CA GLN A 133 -6.32 16.43 2.26
C GLN A 133 -7.50 16.11 1.34
N GLU A 134 -7.21 15.92 0.07
CA GLU A 134 -8.17 15.72 -1.02
C GLU A 134 -7.72 14.58 -1.92
N GLY A 135 -8.59 14.16 -2.84
CA GLY A 135 -8.31 13.11 -3.82
C GLY A 135 -8.92 11.76 -3.45
N THR A 136 -8.32 10.69 -3.97
CA THR A 136 -8.87 9.33 -3.93
C THR A 136 -7.91 8.37 -3.23
N PRO A 137 -8.34 7.54 -2.27
CA PRO A 137 -7.50 6.48 -1.70
C PRO A 137 -7.08 5.47 -2.78
N LEU A 138 -6.05 4.70 -2.48
CA LEU A 138 -5.57 3.61 -3.32
C LEU A 138 -6.39 2.37 -3.04
N PHE A 139 -6.90 1.71 -4.08
CA PHE A 139 -7.55 0.42 -3.90
C PHE A 139 -6.53 -0.69 -4.05
N TRP A 140 -6.27 -1.41 -2.97
CA TRP A 140 -5.48 -2.63 -2.99
C TRP A 140 -6.32 -3.84 -3.35
N MET A 141 -5.78 -4.67 -4.22
CA MET A 141 -6.29 -5.97 -4.60
C MET A 141 -5.58 -7.06 -3.79
N GLU A 142 -6.28 -8.18 -3.60
CA GLU A 142 -5.76 -9.33 -2.86
C GLU A 142 -4.45 -9.89 -3.46
N ASP A 143 -4.25 -9.73 -4.77
CA ASP A 143 -3.05 -10.17 -5.48
C ASP A 143 -1.82 -9.27 -5.26
N GLY A 144 -1.93 -8.22 -4.45
CA GLY A 144 -0.84 -7.28 -4.19
C GLY A 144 -0.67 -6.21 -5.28
N THR A 145 -1.66 -6.05 -6.16
CA THR A 145 -1.74 -4.89 -7.06
C THR A 145 -2.55 -3.77 -6.44
N PHE A 146 -2.29 -2.53 -6.82
CA PHE A 146 -3.15 -1.40 -6.49
C PHE A 146 -3.16 -0.36 -7.60
N ASN A 147 -4.22 0.42 -7.67
CA ASN A 147 -4.41 1.45 -8.70
C ASN A 147 -4.71 2.81 -8.06
N TRP A 148 -4.21 3.88 -8.68
CA TRP A 148 -4.46 5.27 -8.27
C TRP A 148 -5.76 5.83 -8.87
N VAL A 149 -6.45 5.08 -9.73
CA VAL A 149 -7.60 5.57 -10.48
C VAL A 149 -8.86 4.75 -10.19
N LEU A 150 -9.87 5.42 -9.65
CA LEU A 150 -11.27 5.13 -9.96
C LEU A 150 -11.74 6.11 -11.05
N GLY A 151 -12.20 5.58 -12.19
CA GLY A 151 -13.06 6.31 -13.13
C GLY A 151 -12.50 7.59 -13.78
N GLY A 152 -11.19 7.81 -13.80
CA GLY A 152 -10.59 9.01 -14.43
C GLY A 152 -10.70 10.30 -13.60
N GLN A 153 -10.97 10.20 -12.29
CA GLN A 153 -10.99 11.35 -11.38
C GLN A 153 -9.80 11.35 -10.40
N LEU A 154 -9.56 12.55 -9.84
CA LEU A 154 -8.34 13.07 -9.21
C LEU A 154 -7.56 12.12 -8.28
N ILE A 155 -6.24 12.31 -8.34
CA ILE A 155 -5.20 11.55 -7.67
C ILE A 155 -4.84 12.25 -6.34
N GLN A 156 -4.38 11.51 -5.32
CA GLN A 156 -4.15 12.00 -3.95
C GLN A 156 -3.44 13.37 -3.89
N HIS A 157 -4.04 14.29 -3.16
CA HIS A 157 -3.63 15.69 -3.09
C HIS A 157 -3.63 16.16 -1.62
N THR A 158 -2.61 16.90 -1.21
CA THR A 158 -2.61 17.64 0.06
C THR A 158 -2.25 19.08 -0.21
N THR A 159 -3.10 20.01 0.24
CA THR A 159 -2.81 21.45 0.16
C THR A 159 -1.88 21.84 1.32
N ARG A 160 -0.74 22.48 1.01
CA ARG A 160 0.20 23.03 2.01
C ARG A 160 -0.19 24.48 2.31
N SER A 161 -0.56 24.74 3.55
CA SER A 161 -1.22 25.97 3.99
C SER A 161 -0.48 27.29 3.67
N GLU A 162 0.84 27.29 3.38
CA GLU A 162 1.58 28.54 3.08
C GLU A 162 2.64 28.49 1.96
N LYS A 163 2.90 27.35 1.30
CA LYS A 163 3.98 27.24 0.27
C LYS A 163 3.60 26.52 -1.04
N GLY A 164 2.34 26.16 -1.26
CA GLY A 164 1.88 25.49 -2.48
C GLY A 164 1.00 24.26 -2.18
N HIS A 165 0.96 23.29 -3.08
CA HIS A 165 0.35 21.98 -2.84
C HIS A 165 1.39 20.89 -3.00
N VAL A 166 1.13 19.76 -2.38
CA VAL A 166 1.90 18.54 -2.54
C VAL A 166 0.96 17.46 -3.06
N SER A 167 1.27 16.91 -4.23
CA SER A 167 0.46 15.86 -4.86
C SER A 167 1.27 14.57 -5.01
N VAL A 168 0.57 13.45 -4.91
CA VAL A 168 1.06 12.15 -5.33
C VAL A 168 0.11 11.67 -6.41
N ALA A 169 0.56 11.74 -7.65
CA ALA A 169 -0.25 11.51 -8.83
C ALA A 169 0.44 10.55 -9.79
N LEU A 170 0.23 9.23 -9.63
CA LEU A 170 0.68 8.22 -10.60
C LEU A 170 -0.52 7.79 -11.43
N ARG A 171 -0.51 8.04 -12.75
CA ARG A 171 -1.53 7.45 -13.63
C ARG A 171 -1.23 5.96 -13.84
N GLY A 172 -2.21 5.11 -13.56
CA GLY A 172 -2.09 3.65 -13.59
C GLY A 172 -2.00 3.04 -12.19
N GLY A 173 -1.30 1.91 -12.07
CA GLY A 173 -1.17 1.14 -10.84
C GLY A 173 0.25 0.66 -10.55
N VAL A 174 0.40 -0.07 -9.45
CA VAL A 174 1.62 -0.80 -9.09
C VAL A 174 1.27 -2.27 -8.90
N ASP A 175 2.17 -3.12 -9.35
CA ASP A 175 2.14 -4.56 -9.18
C ASP A 175 3.27 -4.99 -8.23
N CYS A 176 2.87 -5.38 -7.03
CA CYS A 176 3.70 -6.04 -6.03
C CYS A 176 3.39 -7.55 -5.91
N SER A 177 2.73 -8.18 -6.88
CA SER A 177 2.39 -9.61 -6.81
C SER A 177 3.60 -10.54 -6.88
N ASN A 178 4.76 -10.06 -7.36
CA ASN A 178 5.97 -10.86 -7.58
C ASN A 178 6.65 -11.34 -6.27
N GLY A 179 6.16 -10.95 -5.09
CA GLY A 179 6.64 -11.45 -3.80
C GLY A 179 6.40 -12.95 -3.58
N GLY A 180 5.55 -13.58 -4.39
CA GLY A 180 5.19 -14.99 -4.28
C GLY A 180 6.14 -16.00 -4.95
N GLU A 181 7.21 -15.59 -5.64
CA GLU A 181 8.18 -16.50 -6.29
C GLU A 181 9.36 -16.92 -5.38
#